data_AF-A0A9E2XXC8-F1
#
_entry.id   AF-A0A9E2XXC8-F1
#
_cell.length_a   1.000
_cell.length_b   1.000
_cell.length_c   1.000
_cell.angle_alpha   90.00
_cell.angle_beta   90.00
_cell.angle_gamma   90.00
#
_symmetry.space_group_name_H-M   'P 1'
#
loop_
_entity.id
_entity.type
_entity.pdbx_description
1 polymer ?
#
loop_
_entity_poly.entity_id
_entity_poly.type
_entity_poly.pdbx_seq_one_letter_code
_entity_poly.pdbx_strand_id
1 'polypeptide(L)'
;MAFFGKQVPKLVEELTPKLLPLTTVHSVLCGLLSESVPIRDLRNIIGALIESAAATQDPRGLRATIRVKLGGFILQNVFGAVAELKVALEPNLEKLLQEISRLPTGGVALAIEPVLAGELREAASLLAARLGAITSVAALVTRAELREPVAQLLRTARPRIWV
;
A
#
# COMPACT_ATOMS: atom_id res chain seq x y z
N MET A 1 9.38 20.46 -8.35
CA MET A 1 9.94 20.12 -9.68
C MET A 1 11.48 20.04 -9.74
N ALA A 2 12.24 20.47 -8.72
CA ALA A 2 13.72 20.43 -8.74
C ALA A 2 14.38 19.39 -7.80
N PHE A 3 13.61 18.52 -7.13
CA PHE A 3 14.14 17.62 -6.10
C PHE A 3 14.64 16.28 -6.67
N PHE A 4 13.89 15.68 -7.60
CA PHE A 4 14.19 14.36 -8.17
C PHE A 4 15.48 14.34 -9.01
N GLY A 5 15.64 15.31 -9.91
CA GLY A 5 16.83 15.44 -10.76
C GLY A 5 18.12 15.78 -10.00
N LYS A 6 18.03 16.27 -8.76
CA LYS A 6 19.20 16.56 -7.92
C LYS A 6 19.71 15.35 -7.15
N GLN A 7 18.83 14.41 -6.79
CA GLN A 7 19.22 13.24 -6.00
C GLN A 7 19.69 12.07 -6.88
N VAL A 8 19.04 11.81 -8.02
CA VAL A 8 19.39 10.69 -8.90
C VAL A 8 19.15 10.98 -10.40
N PRO A 9 19.87 11.94 -11.01
CA PRO A 9 19.59 12.43 -12.36
C PRO A 9 19.56 11.34 -13.44
N LYS A 10 20.55 10.44 -13.43
CA LYS A 10 20.68 9.37 -14.46
C LYS A 10 19.49 8.41 -14.48
N LEU A 11 18.99 8.01 -13.31
CA LEU A 11 17.85 7.08 -13.23
C LEU A 11 16.54 7.75 -13.65
N VAL A 12 16.39 9.07 -13.42
CA VAL A 12 15.20 9.82 -13.82
C VAL A 12 15.12 9.95 -15.34
N GLU A 13 16.25 10.20 -16.01
CA GLU A 13 16.35 10.27 -17.48
C GLU A 13 16.06 8.93 -18.16
N GLU A 14 16.38 7.82 -17.49
CA GLU A 14 16.05 6.48 -17.96
C GLU A 14 14.58 6.14 -17.75
N LEU A 15 13.99 6.54 -16.62
CA LEU A 15 12.61 6.26 -16.27
C LEU A 15 11.60 7.07 -17.09
N THR A 16 11.79 8.39 -17.19
CA THR A 16 10.80 9.31 -17.80
C THR A 16 11.46 10.18 -18.86
N PRO A 17 10.85 10.38 -20.04
CA PRO A 17 9.57 9.81 -20.50
C PRO A 17 9.68 8.42 -21.14
N LYS A 18 10.88 7.82 -21.18
CA LYS A 18 11.16 6.62 -21.97
C LYS A 18 10.37 5.38 -21.56
N LEU A 19 10.35 5.06 -20.26
CA LEU A 19 9.72 3.84 -19.75
C LEU A 19 8.32 4.08 -19.21
N LEU A 20 8.12 5.18 -18.48
CA LEU A 20 6.84 5.57 -17.92
C LEU A 20 6.54 7.05 -18.14
N PRO A 21 5.26 7.41 -18.43
CA PRO A 21 4.82 8.78 -18.40
C PRO A 21 4.99 9.40 -17.01
N LEU A 22 5.29 10.71 -16.96
CA LEU A 22 5.41 11.44 -15.71
C LEU A 22 4.13 11.35 -14.85
N THR A 23 2.97 11.31 -15.49
CA THR A 23 1.66 11.16 -14.84
C THR A 23 1.54 9.83 -14.09
N THR A 24 2.08 8.75 -14.65
CA THR A 24 2.15 7.43 -14.01
C THR A 24 3.07 7.46 -12.80
N VAL A 25 4.28 8.02 -12.94
CA VAL A 25 5.23 8.16 -11.83
C VAL A 25 4.64 8.98 -10.69
N HIS A 26 4.02 10.12 -11.00
CA HIS A 26 3.32 10.95 -10.02
C HIS A 26 2.21 10.18 -9.29
N SER A 27 1.38 9.45 -10.04
CA SER A 27 0.29 8.65 -9.48
C SER A 27 0.79 7.53 -8.55
N VAL A 28 1.90 6.88 -8.90
CA VAL A 28 2.55 5.88 -8.05
C VAL A 28 3.03 6.52 -6.74
N LEU A 29 3.78 7.62 -6.80
CA LEU A 29 4.32 8.29 -5.61
C LEU A 29 3.21 8.82 -4.69
N CYS A 30 2.17 9.43 -5.25
CA CYS A 30 1.00 9.86 -4.48
C CYS A 30 0.28 8.69 -3.81
N GLY A 31 0.19 7.54 -4.49
CA GLY A 31 -0.39 6.33 -3.90
C GLY A 31 0.46 5.77 -2.75
N LEU A 32 1.78 5.68 -2.91
CA LEU A 32 2.69 5.27 -1.82
C LEU A 32 2.54 6.17 -0.59
N LEU A 33 2.48 7.49 -0.79
CA LEU A 33 2.23 8.45 0.30
C LEU A 33 0.87 8.25 0.96
N SER A 34 -0.18 8.00 0.17
CA SER A 34 -1.53 7.70 0.67
C SER A 34 -1.59 6.41 1.49
N GLU A 35 -0.62 5.51 1.28
CA GLU A 35 -0.41 4.29 2.03
C GLU A 35 0.58 4.44 3.20
N SER A 36 0.96 5.68 3.51
CA SER A 36 1.95 6.01 4.54
C SER A 36 3.30 5.32 4.31
N VAL A 37 3.62 4.97 3.06
CA VAL A 37 4.93 4.47 2.65
C VAL A 37 5.86 5.67 2.48
N PRO A 38 6.99 5.73 3.21
CA PRO A 38 7.94 6.82 3.07
C PRO A 38 8.59 6.80 1.69
N ILE A 39 8.67 7.97 1.04
CA ILE A 39 9.31 8.13 -0.27
C ILE A 39 10.71 8.73 -0.20
N ARG A 40 11.39 8.58 0.95
CA ARG A 40 12.73 9.16 1.19
C ARG A 40 13.83 8.45 0.38
N ASP A 41 13.64 7.17 0.11
CA ASP A 41 14.56 6.36 -0.68
C ASP A 41 14.17 6.36 -2.17
N LEU A 42 14.30 7.53 -2.79
CA LEU A 42 13.93 7.71 -4.19
C LEU A 42 14.78 6.85 -5.14
N ARG A 43 16.02 6.51 -4.75
CA ARG A 43 16.88 5.64 -5.56
C ARG A 43 16.28 4.24 -5.70
N ASN A 44 15.91 3.62 -4.59
CA ASN A 44 15.31 2.29 -4.62
C ASN A 44 13.90 2.29 -5.22
N ILE A 45 13.10 3.35 -4.98
CA ILE A 45 11.78 3.50 -5.61
C ILE A 45 11.90 3.61 -7.13
N ILE A 46 12.80 4.45 -7.64
CA ILE A 46 12.99 4.63 -9.08
C ILE A 46 13.58 3.37 -9.72
N GLY A 47 14.55 2.71 -9.08
CA GLY A 47 15.09 1.43 -9.56
C GLY A 47 13.99 0.36 -9.66
N ALA A 48 13.15 0.24 -8.63
CA ALA A 48 12.00 -0.65 -8.65
C ALA A 48 10.98 -0.32 -9.75
N LEU A 49 10.77 0.97 -10.05
CA LEU A 49 9.91 1.43 -11.14
C LEU A 49 10.47 1.02 -12.51
N ILE A 50 11.76 1.20 -12.75
CA ILE A 50 12.42 0.82 -14.02
C ILE A 50 12.28 -0.69 -14.25
N GLU A 51 12.59 -1.49 -13.23
CA GLU A 51 12.47 -2.97 -13.31
C GLU A 51 11.01 -3.42 -13.53
N SER A 52 10.04 -2.73 -12.91
CA SER A 52 8.63 -3.12 -12.99
C SER A 52 7.93 -2.61 -14.25
N ALA A 53 8.44 -1.55 -14.88
CA ALA A 53 7.85 -0.91 -16.05
C ALA A 53 7.73 -1.85 -17.26
N ALA A 54 8.62 -2.85 -17.36
CA ALA A 54 8.56 -3.87 -18.41
C ALA A 54 7.37 -4.84 -18.24
N ALA A 55 6.94 -5.10 -17.01
CA ALA A 55 5.86 -6.02 -16.72
C ALA A 55 4.48 -5.32 -16.72
N THR A 56 4.42 -4.09 -16.23
CA THR A 56 3.17 -3.31 -16.18
C THR A 56 3.44 -1.82 -16.18
N GLN A 57 2.57 -1.07 -16.87
CA GLN A 57 2.55 0.40 -16.80
C GLN A 57 1.36 0.94 -15.99
N ASP A 58 0.52 0.04 -15.45
CA ASP A 58 -0.59 0.43 -14.59
C ASP A 58 -0.06 0.93 -13.23
N PRO A 59 -0.40 2.16 -12.80
CA PRO A 59 0.05 2.70 -11.52
C PRO A 59 -0.25 1.79 -10.32
N ARG A 60 -1.33 0.99 -10.33
CA ARG A 60 -1.67 0.12 -9.20
C ARG A 60 -0.79 -1.12 -9.17
N GLY A 61 -0.64 -1.78 -10.31
CA GLY A 61 0.31 -2.89 -10.48
C GLY A 61 1.73 -2.49 -10.08
N LEU A 62 2.18 -1.31 -10.52
CA LEU A 62 3.49 -0.76 -10.14
C LEU A 62 3.63 -0.59 -8.62
N ARG A 63 2.63 0.01 -7.95
CA ARG A 63 2.66 0.17 -6.47
C ARG A 63 2.75 -1.16 -5.74
N ALA A 64 1.99 -2.17 -6.19
CA ALA A 64 2.02 -3.49 -5.57
C ALA A 64 3.43 -4.11 -5.63
N THR A 65 4.06 -4.09 -6.80
CA THR A 65 5.43 -4.61 -6.98
C THR A 65 6.47 -3.82 -6.19
N ILE A 66 6.36 -2.48 -6.18
CA ILE A 66 7.29 -1.62 -5.44
C ILE A 66 7.20 -1.89 -3.94
N ARG A 67 6.00 -2.07 -3.39
CA ARG A 67 5.83 -2.38 -1.96
C ARG A 67 6.51 -3.69 -1.56
N VAL A 68 6.45 -4.72 -2.40
CA VAL A 68 7.17 -5.98 -2.16
C VAL A 68 8.68 -5.74 -2.14
N LYS A 69 9.20 -4.99 -3.11
CA LYS A 69 10.64 -4.64 -3.19
C LYS A 69 11.10 -3.78 -2.01
N LEU A 70 10.24 -2.89 -1.51
CA LEU A 70 10.51 -2.02 -0.36
C LEU A 70 10.12 -2.63 0.99
N GLY A 71 9.73 -3.91 1.05
CA GLY A 71 9.16 -4.53 2.25
C GLY A 71 10.02 -4.34 3.50
N GLY A 72 11.33 -4.60 3.41
CA GLY A 72 12.26 -4.39 4.52
C GLY A 72 12.34 -2.94 4.98
N PHE A 73 12.38 -1.99 4.04
CA PHE A 73 12.37 -0.56 4.34
C PHE A 73 11.07 -0.11 5.00
N ILE A 74 9.92 -0.59 4.49
CA ILE A 74 8.60 -0.29 5.04
C ILE A 74 8.50 -0.83 6.47
N LEU A 75 8.87 -2.08 6.71
CA LEU A 75 8.81 -2.70 8.03
C LEU A 75 9.67 -1.92 9.04
N GLN A 76 10.91 -1.61 8.67
CA GLN A 76 11.82 -0.86 9.52
C GLN A 76 11.31 0.57 9.79
N ASN A 77 10.72 1.23 8.81
CA ASN A 77 10.28 2.62 8.98
C ASN A 77 8.94 2.74 9.73
N VAL A 78 8.03 1.80 9.52
CA VAL A 78 6.68 1.82 10.11
C VAL A 78 6.67 1.17 11.50
N PHE A 79 7.34 0.03 11.67
CA PHE A 79 7.30 -0.77 12.91
C PHE A 79 8.61 -0.74 13.71
N GLY A 80 9.69 -0.20 13.15
CA GLY A 80 10.99 -0.17 13.82
C GLY A 80 11.55 -1.57 14.06
N ALA A 81 12.07 -1.80 15.27
CA ALA A 81 12.60 -3.11 15.69
C ALA A 81 11.51 -4.05 16.26
N VAL A 82 10.23 -3.66 16.25
CA VAL A 82 9.14 -4.46 16.82
C VAL A 82 8.80 -5.61 15.87
N ALA A 83 9.07 -6.84 16.32
CA ALA A 83 9.10 -8.05 15.49
C ALA A 83 7.77 -8.81 15.37
N GLU A 84 6.68 -8.36 16.02
CA GLU A 84 5.42 -9.10 16.01
C GLU A 84 4.34 -8.32 15.26
N LEU A 85 4.04 -8.77 14.04
CA LEU A 85 2.84 -8.40 13.28
C LEU A 85 1.67 -9.22 13.87
N LYS A 86 0.74 -8.56 14.57
CA LYS A 86 -0.15 -9.25 15.53
C LYS A 86 -1.54 -9.62 15.00
N VAL A 87 -1.95 -9.14 13.82
CA VAL A 87 -3.34 -9.30 13.38
C VAL A 87 -3.41 -9.71 11.92
N ALA A 88 -4.14 -10.80 11.66
CA ALA A 88 -4.52 -11.25 10.34
C ALA A 88 -6.04 -11.34 10.25
N LEU A 89 -6.57 -11.29 9.03
CA LEU A 89 -8.00 -11.56 8.81
C LEU A 89 -8.32 -13.03 9.06
N GLU A 90 -9.53 -13.28 9.56
CA GLU A 90 -10.04 -14.64 9.71
C GLU A 90 -10.18 -15.30 8.31
N PRO A 91 -9.79 -16.58 8.13
CA PRO A 91 -9.68 -17.17 6.79
C PRO A 91 -10.98 -17.15 5.98
N ASN A 92 -12.15 -17.27 6.62
CA ASN A 92 -13.43 -17.23 5.93
C ASN A 92 -13.76 -15.81 5.45
N LEU A 93 -13.54 -14.79 6.29
CA LEU A 93 -13.66 -13.40 5.88
C LEU A 93 -12.71 -13.07 4.73
N GLU A 94 -11.48 -13.55 4.76
CA GLU A 94 -10.51 -13.30 3.69
C GLU A 94 -10.96 -13.89 2.35
N LYS A 95 -11.51 -15.11 2.35
CA LYS A 95 -12.10 -15.74 1.14
C LYS A 95 -13.27 -14.93 0.60
N LEU A 96 -14.19 -14.51 1.46
CA LEU A 96 -15.35 -13.71 1.08
C LEU A 96 -14.92 -12.38 0.45
N LEU A 97 -13.96 -11.67 1.07
CA LEU A 97 -13.42 -10.44 0.52
C LEU A 97 -12.74 -10.68 -0.84
N GLN A 98 -12.10 -11.83 -1.03
CA GLN A 98 -11.46 -12.20 -2.29
C GLN A 98 -12.48 -12.43 -3.39
N GLU A 99 -13.59 -13.10 -3.10
CA GLU A 99 -14.70 -13.27 -4.04
C GLU A 99 -15.30 -11.92 -4.44
N ILE A 100 -15.53 -11.04 -3.45
CA ILE A 100 -16.06 -9.70 -3.71
C ILE A 100 -15.11 -8.86 -4.56
N SER A 101 -13.80 -8.92 -4.30
CA SER A 101 -12.80 -8.17 -5.08
C SER A 101 -12.69 -8.59 -6.55
N ARG A 102 -13.14 -9.80 -6.89
CA ARG A 102 -13.11 -10.33 -8.26
C ARG A 102 -14.33 -9.92 -9.07
N LEU A 103 -15.38 -9.40 -8.42
CA LEU A 103 -16.60 -8.98 -9.10
C LEU A 103 -16.29 -7.77 -10.01
N PRO A 104 -16.79 -7.76 -11.26
CA PRO A 104 -16.53 -6.67 -12.22
C PRO A 104 -17.09 -5.30 -11.80
N THR A 105 -17.97 -5.28 -10.79
CA THR A 105 -18.75 -4.12 -10.35
C THR A 105 -18.00 -3.11 -9.48
N GLY A 106 -16.76 -3.38 -9.07
CA GLY A 106 -16.00 -2.45 -8.22
C GLY A 106 -14.52 -2.40 -8.58
N GLY A 107 -14.03 -1.24 -9.02
CA GLY A 107 -12.61 -1.04 -9.31
C GLY A 107 -11.68 -1.29 -8.11
N VAL A 108 -11.45 -0.27 -7.27
CA VAL A 108 -10.54 -0.37 -6.10
C VAL A 108 -11.30 -0.65 -4.80
N ALA A 109 -12.57 -0.28 -4.76
CA ALA A 109 -13.39 -0.41 -3.56
C ALA A 109 -14.10 -1.76 -3.58
N LEU A 110 -14.05 -2.46 -2.45
CA LEU A 110 -14.84 -3.66 -2.23
C LEU A 110 -16.32 -3.29 -2.34
N ALA A 111 -17.06 -4.01 -3.18
CA ALA A 111 -18.51 -3.89 -3.30
C ALA A 111 -19.17 -4.60 -2.09
N ILE A 112 -18.99 -4.03 -0.90
CA ILE A 112 -19.52 -4.54 0.36
C ILE A 112 -20.71 -3.69 0.79
N GLU A 113 -21.68 -4.33 1.43
CA GLU A 113 -22.81 -3.65 2.03
C GLU A 113 -22.36 -2.60 3.07
N PRO A 114 -22.92 -1.37 3.07
CA PRO A 114 -22.47 -0.29 3.95
C PRO A 114 -22.42 -0.65 5.44
N VAL A 115 -23.34 -1.51 5.90
CA VAL A 115 -23.39 -2.00 7.29
C VAL A 115 -22.16 -2.84 7.60
N LEU A 116 -21.87 -3.87 6.80
CA LEU A 116 -20.69 -4.74 6.98
C LEU A 116 -19.38 -3.95 6.84
N ALA A 117 -19.32 -2.98 5.92
CA ALA A 117 -18.19 -2.07 5.80
C ALA A 117 -17.98 -1.21 7.07
N GLY A 118 -19.09 -0.78 7.70
CA GLY A 118 -19.09 -0.09 8.98
C GLY A 118 -18.55 -0.96 10.11
N GLU A 119 -19.06 -2.18 10.25
CA GLU A 119 -18.64 -3.15 11.27
C GLU A 119 -17.15 -3.48 11.16
N LEU A 120 -16.65 -3.75 9.94
CA LEU A 120 -15.23 -4.01 9.71
C LEU A 120 -14.35 -2.83 10.12
N ARG A 121 -14.80 -1.60 9.85
CA ARG A 121 -14.07 -0.39 10.21
C ARG A 121 -14.08 -0.14 11.71
N GLU A 122 -15.19 -0.38 12.40
CA GLU A 122 -15.27 -0.29 13.85
C GLU A 122 -14.39 -1.34 14.53
N ALA A 123 -14.47 -2.59 14.10
CA ALA A 123 -13.63 -3.68 14.60
C ALA A 123 -12.15 -3.36 14.42
N ALA A 124 -11.76 -2.88 13.23
CA ALA A 124 -10.40 -2.44 12.96
C ALA A 124 -9.99 -1.29 13.90
N SER A 125 -10.82 -0.25 14.07
CA SER A 125 -10.54 0.88 14.96
C SER A 125 -10.35 0.45 16.42
N LEU A 126 -11.18 -0.47 16.92
CA LEU A 126 -11.06 -1.03 18.27
C LEU A 126 -9.76 -1.81 18.45
N LEU A 127 -9.39 -2.63 17.46
CA LEU A 127 -8.11 -3.35 17.44
C LEU A 127 -6.92 -2.37 17.44
N ALA A 128 -7.01 -1.30 16.65
CA ALA A 128 -5.99 -0.25 16.60
C ALA A 128 -5.82 0.44 17.95
N ALA A 129 -6.94 0.75 18.63
CA ALA A 129 -6.90 1.37 19.95
C ALA A 129 -6.29 0.43 21.00
N ARG A 130 -6.65 -0.86 20.96
CA ARG A 130 -6.12 -1.88 21.87
C ARG A 130 -4.62 -2.11 21.67
N LEU A 131 -4.17 -2.17 20.42
CA LEU A 131 -2.76 -2.34 20.08
C LEU A 131 -1.95 -1.05 20.25
N GLY A 132 -2.58 0.11 20.15
CA GLY A 132 -1.98 1.42 20.41
C GLY A 132 -1.37 1.57 21.81
N ALA A 133 -1.86 0.79 22.78
CA ALA A 133 -1.28 0.72 24.12
C ALA A 133 0.07 -0.02 24.18
N ILE A 134 0.38 -0.84 23.17
CA ILE A 134 1.54 -1.75 23.14
C ILE A 134 2.52 -1.36 22.02
N THR A 135 2.00 -0.88 20.89
CA THR A 135 2.75 -0.55 19.68
C THR A 135 2.25 0.78 19.11
N SER A 136 3.12 1.59 18.53
CA SER A 136 2.74 2.86 17.91
C SER A 136 1.83 2.71 16.68
N VAL A 137 1.92 1.58 15.97
CA VAL A 137 1.15 1.29 14.75
C VAL A 137 0.71 -0.17 14.74
N ALA A 138 -0.58 -0.43 14.55
CA ALA A 138 -1.11 -1.79 14.35
C ALA A 138 -0.93 -2.22 12.90
N ALA A 139 -0.52 -3.47 12.67
CA ALA A 139 -0.44 -4.07 11.33
C ALA A 139 -1.56 -5.09 11.13
N LEU A 140 -2.31 -4.96 10.04
CA LEU A 140 -3.22 -5.96 9.52
C LEU A 140 -2.54 -6.66 8.34
N VAL A 141 -2.25 -7.94 8.50
CA VAL A 141 -1.67 -8.77 7.43
C VAL A 141 -2.80 -9.39 6.62
N THR A 142 -2.75 -9.20 5.30
CA THR A 142 -3.68 -9.76 4.33
C THR A 142 -2.93 -10.37 3.15
N ARG A 143 -3.61 -11.15 2.31
CA ARG A 143 -3.13 -11.49 0.96
C ARG A 143 -2.87 -10.25 0.11
N ALA A 144 -1.93 -10.37 -0.83
CA ALA A 144 -1.47 -9.27 -1.67
C ALA A 144 -2.59 -8.65 -2.51
N GLU A 145 -3.53 -9.47 -2.99
CA GLU A 145 -4.66 -9.06 -3.82
C GLU A 145 -5.70 -8.25 -3.03
N LEU A 146 -5.84 -8.55 -1.74
CA LEU A 146 -6.80 -7.89 -0.85
C LEU A 146 -6.28 -6.63 -0.18
N ARG A 147 -4.98 -6.42 -0.25
CA ARG A 147 -4.31 -5.33 0.46
C ARG A 147 -4.83 -3.96 0.05
N GLU A 148 -4.91 -3.65 -1.25
CA GLU A 148 -5.40 -2.32 -1.70
C GLU A 148 -6.89 -2.12 -1.39
N PRO A 149 -7.80 -3.10 -1.67
CA PRO A 149 -9.20 -2.93 -1.34
C PRO A 149 -9.46 -2.80 0.18
N VAL A 150 -8.76 -3.59 1.01
CA VAL A 150 -8.86 -3.50 2.48
C VAL A 150 -8.23 -2.20 2.99
N ALA A 151 -7.09 -1.78 2.45
CA ALA A 151 -6.47 -0.50 2.74
C ALA A 151 -7.41 0.68 2.48
N GLN A 152 -8.13 0.63 1.37
CA GLN A 152 -9.09 1.66 0.98
C GLN A 152 -10.32 1.66 1.90
N LEU A 153 -10.84 0.49 2.27
CA LEU A 153 -11.92 0.33 3.23
C LEU A 153 -11.54 0.91 4.61
N LEU A 154 -10.32 0.64 5.07
CA LEU A 154 -9.81 1.07 6.37
C LEU A 154 -9.14 2.44 6.35
N ARG A 155 -9.27 3.22 5.25
CA ARG A 155 -8.60 4.52 5.08
C ARG A 155 -8.92 5.50 6.21
N THR A 156 -10.14 5.49 6.74
CA THR A 156 -10.53 6.37 7.87
C THR A 156 -9.81 6.03 9.18
N ALA A 157 -9.35 4.78 9.34
CA ALA A 157 -8.62 4.33 10.53
C ALA A 157 -7.09 4.54 10.41
N ARG A 158 -6.59 4.99 9.25
CA ARG A 158 -5.17 5.34 9.06
C ARG A 158 -4.84 6.68 9.75
N PRO A 159 -3.63 6.83 10.33
CA PRO A 159 -2.47 5.93 10.24
C PRO A 159 -2.40 4.87 11.36
N ARG A 160 -3.44 4.73 12.19
CA ARG A 160 -3.40 3.83 13.36
C ARG A 160 -3.33 2.34 12.96
N ILE A 161 -3.86 2.01 11.79
CA ILE A 161 -3.82 0.67 11.20
C ILE A 161 -3.11 0.74 9.85
N TRP A 162 -2.10 -0.10 9.71
CA TRP A 162 -1.40 -0.33 8.46
C TRP A 162 -1.85 -1.66 7.85
N VAL A 163 -1.97 -1.70 6.52
CA VAL A 163 -2.41 -2.87 5.73
C VAL A 163 -1.41 -3.12 4.62
#